data_AF-A0A379USN1-F1
#
_entry.id   AF-A0A379USN1-F1
#
_cell.length_a   1.000
_cell.length_b   1.000
_cell.length_c   1.000
_cell.angle_alpha   90.00
_cell.angle_beta   90.00
_cell.angle_gamma   90.00
#
_symmetry.space_group_name_H-M   'P 1'
#
loop_
_entity.id
_entity.type
_entity.pdbx_description
1 polymer ?
#
loop_
_entity_poly.entity_id
_entity_poly.type
_entity_poly.pdbx_seq_one_letter_code
_entity_poly.pdbx_strand_id
1 'polypeptide(L)'
;MAGDIGRAVAHPELFLSEAKSHATPYSAPAAAAPAASGGPKRVVAVTACPTGVAHTFMAAEAIETEAKKRGWWVKVETRGSVGAGNAITPEEVAEADLVIVAADIEVDLAKFAGLPMYRTSTGLALKRRCRSWIKP
;
A
#
# COMPACT_ATOMS: atom_id res chain seq x y z
N MET A 1 10.29 -29.56 4.96
CA MET A 1 10.41 -30.58 6.03
C MET A 1 11.19 -29.93 7.16
N ALA A 2 10.51 -29.46 8.21
CA ALA A 2 11.18 -28.86 9.36
C ALA A 2 11.94 -29.97 10.11
N GLY A 3 13.22 -29.74 10.40
CA GLY A 3 14.06 -30.72 11.10
C GLY A 3 13.54 -31.05 12.50
N ASP A 4 13.84 -32.25 12.97
CA ASP A 4 13.44 -32.76 14.29
C ASP A 4 14.00 -31.86 15.42
N ILE A 5 13.09 -31.34 16.26
CA ILE A 5 13.41 -30.38 17.33
C ILE A 5 14.31 -31.03 18.40
N GLY A 6 14.14 -32.32 18.67
CA GLY A 6 14.95 -33.05 19.66
C GLY A 6 16.42 -33.10 19.27
N ARG A 7 16.70 -33.33 17.98
CA ARG A 7 18.05 -33.33 17.42
C ARG A 7 18.73 -31.96 17.49
N ALA A 8 17.96 -30.87 17.30
CA ALA A 8 18.49 -29.51 17.38
C ALA A 8 18.97 -29.15 18.79
N VAL A 9 18.32 -29.67 19.84
CA VAL A 9 18.70 -29.43 21.24
C VAL A 9 19.89 -30.29 21.66
N ALA A 10 19.93 -31.55 21.23
CA ALA A 10 21.00 -32.48 21.60
C ALA A 10 22.34 -32.18 20.90
N HIS A 11 22.30 -31.73 19.65
CA HIS A 11 23.49 -31.50 18.82
C HIS A 11 23.38 -30.22 17.98
N PRO A 12 23.50 -29.04 18.62
CA PRO A 12 23.24 -27.75 17.97
C PRO A 12 24.23 -27.42 16.84
N GLU A 13 25.51 -27.74 16.98
CA GLU A 13 26.53 -27.41 15.98
C GLU A 13 26.36 -28.22 14.67
N LEU A 14 26.01 -29.50 14.79
CA LEU A 14 25.75 -30.38 13.65
C LEU A 14 24.47 -29.94 12.93
N PHE A 15 23.42 -29.66 13.68
CA PHE A 15 22.15 -29.18 13.13
C PHE A 15 22.33 -27.87 12.34
N LEU A 16 23.10 -26.91 12.86
CA LEU A 16 23.39 -25.65 12.18
C LEU A 16 24.24 -25.84 10.92
N SER A 17 25.21 -26.77 10.95
CA SER A 17 26.07 -27.05 9.80
C SER A 17 25.30 -27.72 8.65
N GLU A 18 24.44 -28.70 8.98
CA GLU A 18 23.56 -29.35 8.01
C GLU A 18 22.56 -28.35 7.40
N ALA A 19 21.92 -27.53 8.25
CA ALA A 19 21.01 -26.48 7.80
C ALA A 19 21.67 -25.49 6.83
N LYS A 20 22.92 -25.09 7.09
CA LYS A 20 23.68 -24.23 6.18
C LYS A 20 23.97 -24.92 4.85
N SER A 21 24.36 -26.20 4.88
CA SER A 21 24.70 -26.95 3.66
C SER A 21 23.48 -27.24 2.77
N HIS A 22 22.30 -27.37 3.37
CA HIS A 22 21.06 -27.72 2.66
C HIS A 22 20.17 -26.49 2.38
N ALA A 23 20.53 -25.31 2.88
CA ALA A 23 19.79 -24.09 2.61
C ALA A 23 19.95 -23.68 1.14
N THR A 24 18.84 -23.68 0.41
CA THR A 24 18.75 -23.01 -0.89
C THR A 24 18.37 -21.56 -0.70
N PRO A 25 18.90 -20.63 -1.53
CA PRO A 25 18.48 -19.24 -1.47
C PRO A 25 16.98 -19.15 -1.76
N TYR A 26 16.22 -18.61 -0.80
CA TYR A 26 14.82 -18.33 -1.00
C TYR A 26 14.67 -17.20 -2.02
N SER A 27 14.22 -17.53 -3.23
CA SER A 27 13.72 -16.55 -4.17
C SER A 27 12.24 -16.33 -3.86
N ALA A 28 11.90 -15.13 -3.40
CA ALA A 28 10.49 -14.74 -3.33
C ALA A 28 9.87 -14.90 -4.73
N PRO A 29 8.65 -15.46 -4.87
CA PRO A 29 7.95 -15.40 -6.13
C PRO A 29 7.84 -13.92 -6.51
N ALA A 30 8.35 -13.56 -7.69
CA ALA A 30 8.18 -12.22 -8.22
C ALA A 30 6.68 -11.96 -8.27
N ALA A 31 6.16 -11.15 -7.33
CA ALA A 31 4.85 -10.57 -7.45
C ALA A 31 4.83 -9.92 -8.84
N ALA A 32 3.96 -10.44 -9.72
CA ALA A 32 3.87 -10.00 -11.09
C ALA A 32 3.84 -8.47 -11.11
N ALA A 33 4.90 -7.86 -11.64
CA ALA A 33 4.90 -6.43 -11.89
C ALA A 33 3.69 -6.14 -12.78
N PRO A 34 2.78 -5.23 -12.39
CA PRO A 34 1.67 -4.90 -13.26
C PRO A 34 2.25 -4.36 -14.57
N ALA A 35 1.80 -4.95 -15.68
CA ALA A 35 2.16 -4.52 -17.01
C ALA A 35 1.91 -3.01 -17.12
N ALA A 36 2.95 -2.25 -17.45
CA ALA A 36 2.85 -0.81 -17.66
C ALA A 36 2.01 -0.55 -18.92
N SER A 37 0.69 -0.48 -18.75
CA SER A 37 -0.23 0.01 -19.77
C SER A 37 -0.01 1.51 -19.94
N GLY A 38 0.39 1.93 -21.14
CA GLY A 38 0.76 3.32 -21.47
C GLY A 38 -0.39 4.32 -21.54
N GLY A 39 -1.46 4.13 -20.77
CA GLY A 39 -2.58 5.06 -20.61
C GLY A 39 -2.46 5.93 -19.36
N PRO A 40 -3.29 6.97 -19.20
CA PRO A 40 -3.37 7.72 -17.95
C PRO A 40 -3.83 6.77 -16.84
N LYS A 41 -2.94 6.51 -15.86
CA LYS A 41 -3.25 5.64 -14.72
C LYS A 41 -4.45 6.20 -13.94
N ARG A 42 -5.33 5.31 -13.50
CA ARG A 42 -6.47 5.60 -12.62
C ARG A 42 -6.12 5.26 -11.19
N VAL A 43 -6.15 6.26 -10.33
CA VAL A 43 -5.78 6.12 -8.92
C VAL A 43 -6.98 6.45 -8.05
N VAL A 44 -7.31 5.57 -7.13
CA VAL A 44 -8.26 5.87 -6.06
C VAL A 44 -7.50 6.04 -4.76
N ALA A 45 -7.90 6.99 -3.91
CA ALA A 45 -7.22 7.25 -2.66
C ALA A 45 -8.18 7.44 -1.49
N VAL A 46 -7.76 7.04 -0.30
CA VAL A 46 -8.47 7.27 0.96
C VAL A 46 -7.57 8.07 1.89
N THR A 47 -8.06 9.19 2.40
CA THR A 47 -7.36 9.97 3.44
C THR A 47 -8.11 9.91 4.75
N ALA A 48 -7.40 9.72 5.87
CA ALA A 48 -8.05 9.72 7.18
C ALA A 48 -7.13 10.14 8.33
N CYS A 49 -7.54 11.13 9.12
CA CYS A 49 -6.80 11.60 10.30
C CYS A 49 -7.71 11.64 11.53
N PRO A 50 -7.29 11.12 12.70
CA PRO A 50 -8.13 11.10 13.91
C PRO A 50 -8.34 12.49 14.50
N THR A 51 -7.34 13.37 14.36
CA THR A 51 -7.29 14.69 15.01
C THR A 51 -8.03 15.79 14.23
N GLY A 52 -8.71 15.44 13.13
CA GLY A 52 -9.66 16.33 12.46
C GLY A 52 -9.55 16.34 10.94
N VAL A 53 -10.17 17.38 10.35
CA VAL A 53 -10.35 17.52 8.90
C VAL A 53 -9.13 18.09 8.18
N ALA A 54 -8.25 18.82 8.88
CA ALA A 54 -7.17 19.57 8.26
C ALA A 54 -6.19 18.65 7.50
N HIS A 55 -5.54 17.71 8.19
CA HIS A 55 -4.60 16.80 7.53
C HIS A 55 -5.28 15.86 6.53
N THR A 56 -6.55 15.50 6.77
CA THR A 56 -7.36 14.70 5.85
C THR A 56 -7.53 15.40 4.50
N PHE A 57 -7.95 16.68 4.51
CA PHE A 57 -8.11 17.48 3.30
C PHE A 57 -6.79 17.90 2.68
N MET A 58 -5.82 18.32 3.48
CA MET A 58 -4.50 18.68 2.96
C MET A 58 -3.82 17.49 2.27
N ALA A 59 -3.96 16.28 2.83
CA ALA A 59 -3.43 15.07 2.20
C ALA A 59 -4.17 14.75 0.89
N ALA A 60 -5.49 14.98 0.84
CA ALA A 60 -6.27 14.77 -0.37
C ALA A 60 -5.83 15.72 -1.48
N GLU A 61 -5.77 17.02 -1.20
CA GLU A 61 -5.28 18.05 -2.13
C GLU A 61 -3.86 17.76 -2.63
N ALA A 62 -2.97 17.29 -1.75
CA ALA A 62 -1.60 16.93 -2.13
C ALA A 62 -1.56 15.75 -3.10
N ILE A 63 -2.41 14.74 -2.89
CA ILE A 63 -2.54 13.58 -3.79
C ILE A 63 -3.13 14.02 -5.13
N GLU A 64 -4.20 14.82 -5.11
CA GLU A 64 -4.86 15.31 -6.32
C GLU A 64 -3.95 16.16 -7.19
N THR A 65 -3.25 17.09 -6.55
CA THR A 65 -2.28 17.97 -7.21
C THR A 65 -1.17 17.18 -7.88
N GLU A 66 -0.65 16.12 -7.24
CA GLU A 66 0.44 15.33 -7.81
C GLU A 66 -0.03 14.42 -8.95
N ALA A 67 -1.21 13.80 -8.82
CA ALA A 67 -1.80 13.02 -9.89
C ALA A 67 -2.08 13.90 -11.12
N LYS A 68 -2.61 15.12 -10.92
CA LYS A 68 -2.82 16.10 -11.99
C LYS A 68 -1.52 16.48 -12.70
N LYS A 69 -0.41 16.70 -11.96
CA LYS A 69 0.92 16.94 -12.57
C LYS A 69 1.41 15.79 -13.44
N ARG A 70 0.98 14.57 -13.16
CA ARG A 70 1.34 13.36 -13.91
C ARG A 70 0.36 13.04 -15.05
N GLY A 71 -0.74 13.79 -15.15
CA GLY A 71 -1.80 13.53 -16.12
C GLY A 71 -2.64 12.29 -15.77
N TRP A 72 -2.72 11.94 -14.49
CA TRP A 72 -3.45 10.76 -14.02
C TRP A 72 -4.84 11.15 -13.56
N TRP A 73 -5.80 10.24 -13.74
CA TRP A 73 -7.11 10.40 -13.12
C TRP A 73 -7.01 9.96 -11.67
N VAL A 74 -7.58 10.76 -10.78
CA VAL A 74 -7.57 10.50 -9.36
C VAL A 74 -8.90 10.83 -8.73
N LYS A 75 -9.30 10.01 -7.77
CA LYS A 75 -10.40 10.33 -6.87
C LYS A 75 -10.01 10.04 -5.43
N VAL A 76 -10.21 11.02 -4.56
CA VAL A 76 -9.86 10.92 -3.15
C VAL A 76 -11.12 10.93 -2.29
N GLU A 77 -11.35 9.84 -1.57
CA GLU A 77 -12.33 9.74 -0.50
C GLU A 77 -11.71 10.23 0.80
N THR A 78 -12.36 11.20 1.44
CA THR A 78 -11.93 11.73 2.73
C THR A 78 -12.72 11.06 3.84
N ARG A 79 -12.07 10.63 4.92
CA ARG A 79 -12.72 10.07 6.11
C ARG A 79 -12.20 10.79 7.35
N GLY A 80 -13.07 11.51 8.03
CA GLY A 80 -12.68 12.25 9.24
C GLY A 80 -13.79 12.29 10.27
N SER A 81 -13.60 13.13 11.29
CA SER A 81 -14.58 13.36 12.35
C SER A 81 -15.94 13.89 11.85
N VAL A 82 -15.96 14.50 10.66
CA VAL A 82 -17.17 15.02 10.00
C VAL A 82 -17.86 14.00 9.10
N GLY A 83 -17.35 12.77 9.02
CA GLY A 83 -17.87 11.70 8.16
C GLY A 83 -17.01 11.43 6.93
N ALA A 84 -17.56 10.63 6.00
CA ALA A 84 -16.94 10.30 4.73
C ALA A 84 -17.40 11.28 3.64
N GLY A 85 -16.45 11.86 2.90
CA GLY A 85 -16.70 12.74 1.75
C GLY A 85 -16.14 12.14 0.47
N ASN A 86 -16.79 12.43 -0.67
CA ASN A 86 -16.37 12.00 -2.00
C ASN A 86 -16.19 10.48 -2.12
N ALA A 87 -17.20 9.73 -1.68
CA ALA A 87 -17.17 8.27 -1.65
C ALA A 87 -16.79 7.68 -3.03
N ILE A 88 -15.85 6.74 -3.01
CA ILE A 88 -15.43 6.00 -4.19
C ILE A 88 -16.44 4.89 -4.46
N THR A 89 -16.98 4.87 -5.67
CA THR A 89 -17.97 3.88 -6.11
C THR A 89 -17.31 2.57 -6.52
N PRO A 90 -18.04 1.43 -6.50
CA PRO A 90 -17.49 0.14 -6.92
C PRO A 90 -16.94 0.15 -8.36
N GLU A 91 -17.56 0.91 -9.25
CA GLU A 91 -17.14 1.05 -10.65
C GLU A 91 -15.78 1.74 -10.74
N GLU A 92 -15.57 2.81 -9.95
CA GLU A 92 -14.30 3.52 -9.88
C GLU A 92 -13.19 2.66 -9.30
N VAL A 93 -13.52 1.74 -8.38
CA VAL A 93 -12.55 0.74 -7.88
C VAL A 93 -12.21 -0.29 -8.95
N ALA A 94 -13.20 -0.79 -9.70
CA ALA A 94 -12.98 -1.76 -10.76
C ALA A 94 -12.08 -1.20 -11.89
N GLU A 95 -12.15 0.11 -12.14
CA GLU A 95 -11.36 0.81 -13.14
C GLU A 95 -10.00 1.33 -12.61
N ALA A 96 -9.70 1.15 -11.32
CA ALA A 96 -8.49 1.66 -10.71
C ALA A 96 -7.28 0.74 -10.93
N ASP A 97 -6.14 1.34 -11.25
CA ASP A 97 -4.84 0.65 -11.36
C ASP A 97 -4.11 0.58 -10.00
N LEU A 98 -4.40 1.53 -9.11
CA LEU A 98 -3.69 1.71 -7.84
C LEU A 98 -4.60 2.33 -6.77
N VAL A 99 -4.42 1.86 -5.53
CA VAL A 99 -5.08 2.39 -4.35
C VAL A 99 -4.05 3.07 -3.43
N ILE A 100 -4.26 4.33 -3.07
CA ILE A 100 -3.42 5.06 -2.10
C ILE A 100 -4.18 5.25 -0.79
N VAL A 101 -3.65 4.74 0.31
CA VAL A 101 -4.26 4.90 1.64
C VAL A 101 -3.34 5.78 2.50
N ALA A 102 -3.71 7.04 2.67
CA ALA A 102 -3.04 7.98 3.57
C ALA A 102 -3.87 8.14 4.85
N ALA A 103 -3.68 7.22 5.81
CA ALA A 103 -4.53 7.14 6.99
C ALA A 103 -3.72 6.95 8.27
N ASP A 104 -4.11 7.69 9.31
CA ASP A 104 -3.61 7.59 10.69
C ASP A 104 -4.60 6.86 11.61
N ILE A 105 -5.69 6.35 11.05
CA ILE A 105 -6.68 5.49 11.71
C ILE A 105 -6.93 4.24 10.88
N GLU A 106 -7.60 3.26 11.51
CA GLU A 106 -8.12 2.11 10.79
C GLU A 106 -9.25 2.51 9.85
N VAL A 107 -9.21 2.00 8.63
CA VAL A 107 -10.19 2.26 7.58
C VAL A 107 -10.59 0.94 6.94
N ASP A 108 -11.87 0.75 6.69
CA ASP A 108 -12.34 -0.39 5.91
C ASP A 108 -11.88 -0.24 4.45
N LEU A 109 -11.09 -1.22 4.01
CA LEU A 109 -10.50 -1.32 2.68
C LEU A 109 -11.02 -2.54 1.90
N ALA A 110 -12.03 -3.26 2.41
CA ALA A 110 -12.52 -4.49 1.80
C ALA A 110 -12.92 -4.29 0.33
N LYS A 111 -13.48 -3.11 0.00
CA LYS A 111 -13.85 -2.76 -1.38
C LYS A 111 -12.67 -2.69 -2.35
N PHE A 112 -11.45 -2.49 -1.86
CA PHE A 112 -10.21 -2.37 -2.65
C PHE A 112 -9.40 -3.68 -2.70
N ALA A 113 -9.95 -4.79 -2.21
CA ALA A 113 -9.23 -6.06 -2.17
C ALA A 113 -8.81 -6.52 -3.57
N GLY A 114 -7.55 -6.95 -3.70
CA GLY A 114 -6.98 -7.44 -4.96
C GLY A 114 -6.28 -6.38 -5.82
N LEU A 115 -6.44 -5.09 -5.51
CA LEU A 115 -5.71 -4.01 -6.19
C LEU A 115 -4.33 -3.75 -5.55
N PRO A 116 -3.34 -3.30 -6.34
CA PRO A 116 -2.10 -2.77 -5.79
C PRO A 116 -2.39 -1.64 -4.82
N MET A 117 -1.84 -1.72 -3.61
CA MET A 117 -2.09 -0.74 -2.56
C MET A 117 -0.80 -0.13 -2.01
N TYR A 118 -0.81 1.19 -1.85
CA TYR A 118 0.25 1.93 -1.16
C TYR A 118 -0.31 2.59 0.10
N ARG A 119 0.26 2.25 1.27
CA ARG A 119 -0.21 2.78 2.57
C ARG A 119 0.82 3.70 3.22
N THR A 120 0.35 4.77 3.83
CA THR A 120 1.16 5.83 4.47
C THR A 120 0.32 6.64 5.48
N SER A 121 0.97 7.51 6.25
CA SER A 121 0.29 8.46 7.15
C SER A 121 -0.12 9.74 6.44
N THR A 122 -1.11 10.47 6.97
CA THR A 122 -1.49 11.78 6.40
C THR A 122 -0.34 12.78 6.50
N GLY A 123 0.40 12.77 7.61
CA GLY A 123 1.57 13.63 7.80
C GLY A 123 2.71 13.35 6.82
N LEU A 124 2.98 12.08 6.48
CA LEU A 124 3.96 11.74 5.48
C LEU A 124 3.50 12.15 4.06
N ALA A 125 2.20 12.22 3.81
CA ALA A 125 1.62 12.61 2.52
C ALA A 125 1.87 14.06 2.17
N LEU A 126 1.94 14.88 3.20
CA LEU A 126 2.28 16.29 3.08
C LEU A 126 3.80 16.49 2.96
N LYS A 127 4.58 15.79 3.79
CA LYS A 127 6.01 16.06 3.94
C LYS A 127 6.86 15.47 2.81
N ARG A 128 6.56 14.25 2.39
CA ARG A 128 7.22 13.63 1.24
C ARG A 128 6.36 13.93 0.04
N ARG A 129 6.67 15.04 -0.67
CA ARG A 129 6.09 15.32 -2.00
C ARG A 129 6.01 14.01 -2.74
N CYS A 130 4.79 13.64 -3.15
CA CYS A 130 4.30 12.33 -3.56
C CYS A 130 5.05 11.77 -4.82
N ARG A 131 6.37 11.65 -4.73
CA ARG A 131 7.27 11.22 -5.81
C ARG A 131 7.68 9.77 -5.64
N SER A 132 7.79 9.29 -4.40
CA SER A 132 8.17 7.91 -4.08
C SER A 132 7.01 6.93 -4.01
N TRP A 133 5.79 7.42 -3.82
CA TRP A 133 4.58 6.60 -3.57
C TRP A 133 3.90 6.16 -4.85
N ILE A 134 4.22 6.90 -5.90
CA ILE A 134 3.72 6.77 -7.25
C ILE A 134 4.94 6.44 -8.12
N LYS A 135 5.54 5.27 -7.87
CA LYS A 135 6.53 4.67 -8.78
C LYS A 135 5.79 3.76 -9.77
N PRO A 136 6.26 3.70 -11.04
CA PRO A 136 5.61 2.93 -12.08
C PRO A 136 5.46 1.46 -11.74
#